data_AF-A0A7W6CM45-F1
#
_entry.id   AF-A0A7W6CM45-F1
#
_cell.length_a   1.000
_cell.length_b   1.000
_cell.length_c   1.000
_cell.angle_alpha   90.00
_cell.angle_beta   90.00
_cell.angle_gamma   90.00
#
_symmetry.space_group_name_H-M   'P 1'
#
loop_
_entity.id
_entity.type
_entity.pdbx_description
1 polymer ?
#
loop_
_entity_poly.entity_id
_entity_poly.type
_entity_poly.pdbx_seq_one_letter_code
_entity_poly.pdbx_strand_id
1 'polypeptide(L)' 'MTSALPLFDSTELARVKAECEQLSKKLQRGGVDARTRIGREQKLQLLRAKQMRLEMELGLGRQQ' A
#
# COMPACT_ATOMS: atom_id res chain seq x y z
N MET A 1 11.39 24.69 -10.53
CA MET A 1 10.97 24.23 -9.20
C MET A 1 11.10 22.71 -9.17
N THR A 2 12.33 22.22 -9.05
CA THR A 2 12.63 20.80 -8.82
C THR A 2 12.15 20.46 -7.42
N SER A 3 10.90 19.99 -7.32
CA SER A 3 10.42 19.32 -6.12
C SER A 3 11.24 18.05 -5.99
N ALA A 4 12.36 18.14 -5.29
CA ALA A 4 13.08 16.98 -4.81
C ALA A 4 12.16 16.33 -3.78
N LEU A 5 11.29 15.45 -4.26
CA LEU A 5 10.53 14.57 -3.39
C LEU A 5 11.52 13.91 -2.43
N PRO A 6 11.26 13.91 -1.11
CA PRO A 6 12.18 13.29 -0.17
C PRO A 6 12.43 11.86 -0.61
N LEU A 7 13.69 11.48 -0.84
CA LEU A 7 14.07 10.10 -1.20
C LEU A 7 13.50 9.06 -0.22
N PHE A 8 13.22 9.50 1.01
CA PHE A 8 12.55 8.72 2.04
C PHE A 8 11.11 8.35 1.68
N ASP A 9 10.34 9.29 1.14
CA ASP A 9 8.91 9.09 0.84
C ASP A 9 8.71 8.17 -0.37
N SER A 10 9.60 8.22 -1.37
CA SER A 10 9.56 7.31 -2.51
C SER A 10 9.95 5.87 -2.14
N THR A 11 10.93 5.72 -1.25
CA THR A 11 11.33 4.41 -0.70
C THR A 11 10.22 3.82 0.18
N GLU A 12 9.57 4.65 0.99
CA GLU A 12 8.44 4.24 1.81
C GLU A 12 7.24 3.83 0.95
N LEU A 13 6.93 4.61 -0.10
CA LEU A 13 5.87 4.26 -1.06
C LEU A 13 6.14 2.90 -1.71
N ALA A 14 7.38 2.64 -2.14
CA ALA A 14 7.77 1.36 -2.73
C ALA A 14 7.57 0.19 -1.74
N ARG A 15 7.93 0.36 -0.46
CA ARG A 15 7.72 -0.64 0.59
C ARG A 15 6.23 -0.90 0.81
N VAL A 16 5.42 0.14 0.94
CA VAL A 16 3.96 0.01 1.14
C VAL A 16 3.31 -0.69 -0.05
N LYS A 17 3.72 -0.37 -1.28
CA LYS A 17 3.26 -1.06 -2.50
C LYS A 17 3.58 -2.56 -2.48
N ALA A 18 4.82 -2.91 -2.13
CA ALA A 18 5.23 -4.30 -2.01
C ALA A 18 4.44 -5.07 -0.94
N GLU A 19 4.19 -4.43 0.22
CA GLU A 19 3.36 -5.03 1.27
C GLU A 19 1.90 -5.25 0.83
N CYS A 20 1.30 -4.28 0.15
CA CYS A 20 -0.03 -4.41 -0.46
C CYS A 20 -0.09 -5.61 -1.41
N GLU A 21 0.90 -5.74 -2.30
CA GLU A 21 0.96 -6.82 -3.28
C GLU A 21 1.12 -8.19 -2.62
N GLN A 22 2.03 -8.32 -1.65
CA GLN A 22 2.21 -9.56 -0.90
C GLN A 22 0.95 -9.97 -0.14
N LEU A 23 0.27 -9.01 0.49
CA LEU A 23 -0.95 -9.27 1.25
C LEU A 23 -2.12 -9.63 0.32
N SER A 24 -2.22 -8.99 -0.84
CA SER A 24 -3.18 -9.33 -1.88
C SER A 24 -2.96 -10.75 -2.41
N LYS A 25 -1.71 -11.13 -2.72
CA LYS A 25 -1.35 -12.51 -3.10
C LYS A 25 -1.73 -13.53 -2.02
N LYS A 26 -1.51 -13.21 -0.74
CA LYS A 26 -1.92 -14.06 0.40
C LYS A 26 -3.43 -14.20 0.53
N LEU A 27 -4.19 -13.16 0.19
CA LEU A 27 -5.66 -13.21 0.17
C LEU A 27 -6.18 -14.04 -1.01
N GLN A 28 -5.59 -13.87 -2.20
CA GLN A 28 -5.95 -14.64 -3.40
C GLN A 28 -5.67 -16.14 -3.24
N ARG A 29 -4.55 -16.51 -2.60
CA ARG A 29 -4.19 -17.92 -2.37
C ARG A 29 -5.19 -18.66 -1.48
N GLY A 30 -5.95 -17.96 -0.64
CA GLY A 30 -6.90 -18.57 0.29
C GLY A 30 -6.22 -19.47 1.33
N GLY A 31 -6.96 -20.46 1.84
CA GLY A 31 -6.45 -21.45 2.80
C GLY A 31 -6.28 -20.96 4.24
N VAL A 32 -6.93 -19.86 4.60
CA VAL A 32 -6.99 -19.35 5.97
C VAL A 32 -8.43 -19.22 6.43
N ASP A 33 -8.65 -19.27 7.74
CA ASP A 33 -9.97 -19.09 8.33
C ASP A 33 -10.54 -17.69 8.07
N ALA A 34 -11.87 -17.56 8.19
CA ALA A 34 -12.59 -16.33 7.90
C ALA A 34 -12.09 -15.14 8.73
N ARG A 35 -11.73 -15.34 10.01
CA ARG A 35 -11.25 -14.27 10.89
C ARG A 35 -9.87 -13.78 10.44
N THR A 36 -8.96 -14.71 10.12
CA THR A 36 -7.65 -14.38 9.54
C THR A 36 -7.80 -13.66 8.21
N ARG A 37 -8.73 -14.09 7.35
CA ARG A 37 -9.02 -13.41 6.08
C ARG A 37 -9.50 -11.98 6.31
N ILE A 38 -10.48 -11.77 7.18
CA ILE A 38 -11.00 -10.44 7.53
C ILE A 38 -9.88 -9.54 8.06
N GLY A 39 -9.02 -10.05 8.95
CA GLY A 39 -7.88 -9.28 9.47
C GLY A 39 -6.89 -8.88 8.37
N ARG A 40 -6.64 -9.75 7.40
CA ARG A 40 -5.80 -9.44 6.23
C ARG A 40 -6.47 -8.42 5.31
N GLU A 41 -7.78 -8.49 5.10
CA GLU A 41 -8.53 -7.53 4.30
C GLU A 41 -8.53 -6.13 4.95
N GLN A 42 -8.72 -6.04 6.27
CA GLN A 42 -8.60 -4.80 7.03
C GLN A 42 -7.19 -4.22 6.95
N LYS A 43 -6.16 -5.06 7.10
CA LYS A 43 -4.77 -4.61 6.96
C LYS A 43 -4.48 -4.10 5.54
N LEU A 44 -5.02 -4.74 4.51
CA LEU A 44 -4.87 -4.30 3.12
C LEU A 44 -5.53 -2.93 2.89
N GLN A 45 -6.72 -2.70 3.46
CA GLN A 45 -7.41 -1.40 3.41
C GLN A 45 -6.55 -0.29 4.02
N LEU A 46 -5.98 -0.52 5.21
CA LEU A 46 -5.12 0.45 5.88
C LEU A 46 -3.84 0.75 5.08
N LEU A 47 -3.21 -0.28 4.51
CA LEU A 47 -2.02 -0.11 3.68
C LEU A 47 -2.33 0.67 2.39
N ARG A 48 -3.49 0.43 1.75
CA ARG A 48 -3.93 1.21 0.59
C ARG A 48 -4.20 2.67 0.93
N ALA A 49 -4.82 2.95 2.07
CA ALA A 49 -5.00 4.33 2.54
C ALA A 49 -3.65 5.03 2.77
N LYS A 50 -2.68 4.32 3.37
CA LYS A 50 -1.31 4.82 3.53
C LYS A 50 -0.62 5.06 2.18
N GLN A 51 -0.78 4.15 1.24
CA GLN A 51 -0.26 4.29 -0.13
C GLN A 51 -0.81 5.56 -0.80
N MET A 52 -2.13 5.74 -0.78
CA MET A 52 -2.77 6.92 -1.38
C MET A 52 -2.28 8.22 -0.74
N ARG A 53 -2.13 8.24 0.59
CA ARG A 53 -1.59 9.39 1.30
C ARG A 53 -0.18 9.73 0.85
N LEU A 54 0.70 8.73 0.77
CA LEU A 54 2.07 8.92 0.28
C LEU A 54 2.10 9.36 -1.18
N GLU A 55 1.21 8.82 -2.03
CA GLU A 55 1.08 9.24 -3.44
C GLU A 55 0.60 10.70 -3.55
N MET A 56 -0.31 11.15 -2.69
CA MET A 56 -0.75 12.55 -2.61
C MET A 56 0.37 13.47 -2.13
N GLU A 57 1.07 13.10 -1.04
CA GLU A 57 2.20 13.85 -0.49
C GLU A 57 3.33 13.97 -1.52
N LEU A 58 3.53 12.93 -2.34
CA LEU A 58 4.51 12.92 -3.40
C LEU A 58 4.07 13.63 -4.70
N GLY A 59 2.85 14.17 -4.76
CA GLY A 59 2.29 14.75 -5.99
C GLY A 59 2.08 13.74 -7.12
N LEU A 60 2.14 12.44 -6.82
CA LEU A 60 1.89 11.32 -7.73
C LEU A 60 0.39 10.97 -7.82
N GLY A 61 -0.46 11.63 -7.03
CA GLY A 61 -1.90 11.42 -6.93
C GLY A 61 -2.73 11.72 -8.20
N ARG A 62 -2.09 11.93 -9.36
CA ARG A 62 -2.73 11.89 -10.68
C ARG A 62 -2.23 10.67 -11.44
N GLN A 63 -2.77 9.49 -11.17
CA GLN A 63 -2.86 8.39 -12.14
C GLN A 63 -3.63 7.24 -11.50
N GLN A 64 -4.95 7.33 -11.52
CA GLN A 64 -5.88 6.19 -11.64
C GLN A 64 -7.12 6.71 -12.36
#